data_AF-A0A2E4EI52-F1
#
_entry.id   AF-A0A2E4EI52-F1
#
_cell.length_a   1.000
_cell.length_b   1.000
_cell.length_c   1.000
_cell.angle_alpha   90.00
_cell.angle_beta   90.00
_cell.angle_gamma   90.00
#
_symmetry.space_group_name_H-M   'P 1'
#
loop_
_entity.id
_entity.type
_entity.pdbx_description
1 polymer ?
#
loop_
_entity_poly.entity_id
_entity_poly.type
_entity_poly.pdbx_seq_one_letter_code
_entity_poly.pdbx_strand_id
1 'polypeptide(L)'
;MQSLNEFLESAQGGEFNFGSNVHGFYDVNDPDGEITMISHNVEEFTYKCLEDVYRHYVKEESVTYRYSMLVGEWYDDDTFHTDCPDFEEPMKRLLPVRESDESEVWSDPVEVTCNYSNRITPVHFKGEIFDDGKN
;
A
#
# COMPACT_ATOMS: atom_id res chain seq x y z
N MET A 1 16.69 -5.02 -18.76
CA MET A 1 15.29 -5.25 -18.34
C MET A 1 15.24 -6.66 -17.80
N GLN A 2 14.93 -6.83 -16.51
CA GLN A 2 14.88 -8.12 -15.82
C GLN A 2 13.76 -8.98 -16.42
N SER A 3 14.00 -10.27 -16.63
CA SER A 3 12.96 -11.24 -17.06
C SER A 3 12.08 -11.68 -15.89
N LEU A 4 10.90 -12.24 -16.17
CA LEU A 4 10.00 -12.75 -15.12
C LEU A 4 10.69 -13.85 -14.31
N ASN A 5 11.42 -14.77 -14.97
CA ASN A 5 12.12 -15.84 -14.27
C ASN A 5 13.20 -15.31 -13.32
N GLU A 6 13.99 -14.32 -13.74
CA GLU A 6 14.98 -13.67 -12.88
C GLU A 6 14.33 -12.95 -11.68
N PHE A 7 13.12 -12.40 -11.86
CA PHE A 7 12.36 -11.80 -10.75
C PHE A 7 11.86 -12.87 -9.78
N LEU A 8 11.21 -13.93 -10.28
CA LEU A 8 10.70 -15.02 -9.45
C LEU A 8 11.82 -15.74 -8.69
N GLU A 9 12.99 -15.93 -9.30
CA GLU A 9 14.17 -16.50 -8.63
C GLU A 9 14.66 -15.62 -7.48
N SER A 10 14.61 -14.29 -7.64
CA SER A 10 15.00 -13.36 -6.58
C SER A 10 14.02 -13.32 -5.40
N ALA A 11 12.78 -13.74 -5.61
CA ALA A 11 11.72 -13.72 -4.61
C ALA A 11 11.62 -15.00 -3.75
N GLN A 12 12.43 -16.04 -4.04
CA GLN A 12 12.29 -17.40 -3.48
C GLN A 12 12.32 -17.52 -1.93
N GLY A 13 12.70 -16.47 -1.21
CA GLY A 13 12.65 -16.40 0.25
C GLY A 13 11.31 -15.95 0.83
N GLY A 14 10.30 -15.65 0.01
CA GLY A 14 9.06 -15.01 0.46
C GLY A 14 9.17 -13.49 0.57
N GLU A 15 10.29 -12.91 0.12
CA GLU A 15 10.58 -11.48 0.19
C GLU A 15 11.26 -11.03 -1.11
N PHE A 16 10.97 -9.80 -1.54
CA PHE A 16 11.64 -9.13 -2.66
C PHE A 16 11.74 -7.62 -2.39
N ASN A 17 12.66 -6.95 -3.09
CA ASN A 17 12.89 -5.52 -2.90
C ASN A 17 13.10 -4.82 -4.25
N PHE A 18 12.57 -3.61 -4.38
CA PHE A 18 12.86 -2.71 -5.49
C PHE A 18 13.49 -1.41 -4.98
N GLY A 19 14.81 -1.28 -5.15
CA GLY A 19 15.54 -0.13 -4.60
C GLY A 19 15.58 -0.16 -3.07
N SER A 20 15.66 1.02 -2.44
CA SER A 20 15.82 1.14 -0.98
C SER A 20 14.50 1.25 -0.21
N ASN A 21 13.40 1.60 -0.88
CA ASN A 21 12.17 2.03 -0.23
C ASN A 21 10.96 1.20 -0.62
N VAL A 22 11.11 0.17 -1.46
CA VAL A 22 10.01 -0.72 -1.84
C VAL A 22 10.38 -2.13 -1.45
N HIS A 23 9.58 -2.71 -0.58
CA HIS A 23 9.72 -4.06 -0.07
C HIS A 23 8.45 -4.83 -0.37
N GLY A 24 8.53 -6.13 -0.64
CA GLY A 24 7.36 -6.96 -0.75
C GLY A 24 7.58 -8.34 -0.16
N PHE A 25 6.49 -8.94 0.31
CA PHE A 25 6.48 -10.19 1.03
C PHE A 25 5.28 -11.05 0.65
N TYR A 26 5.42 -12.36 0.78
CA TYR A 26 4.37 -13.35 0.56
C TYR A 26 4.71 -14.69 1.23
N ASP A 27 3.68 -15.48 1.54
CA ASP A 27 3.88 -16.83 2.07
C ASP A 27 4.25 -17.80 0.92
N VAL A 28 5.49 -18.27 0.93
CA VAL A 28 5.97 -19.26 -0.05
C VAL A 28 5.22 -20.60 0.00
N ASN A 29 4.54 -20.90 1.12
CA ASN A 29 3.75 -22.11 1.30
C ASN A 29 2.31 -21.97 0.80
N ASP A 30 1.88 -20.73 0.52
CA ASP A 30 0.57 -20.42 -0.05
C ASP A 30 0.74 -19.81 -1.45
N PRO A 31 0.88 -20.64 -2.49
CA PRO A 31 1.09 -20.15 -3.86
C PRO A 31 -0.11 -19.40 -4.43
N ASP A 32 -1.29 -19.54 -3.82
CA ASP A 32 -2.51 -18.79 -4.15
C ASP A 32 -2.70 -17.57 -3.22
N GLY A 33 -1.78 -17.38 -2.27
CA GLY A 33 -1.77 -16.28 -1.31
C GLY A 33 -1.49 -14.94 -1.99
N GLU A 34 -2.05 -13.89 -1.40
CA GLU A 34 -1.81 -12.54 -1.87
C GLU A 34 -0.37 -12.09 -1.60
N ILE A 35 0.12 -11.22 -2.46
CA ILE A 35 1.44 -10.60 -2.34
C ILE A 35 1.26 -9.18 -1.83
N THR A 36 1.91 -8.83 -0.73
CA THR A 36 1.92 -7.45 -0.25
C THR A 36 3.22 -6.78 -0.62
N MET A 37 3.13 -5.57 -1.16
CA MET A 37 4.26 -4.70 -1.44
C MET A 37 4.04 -3.37 -0.74
N ILE A 38 5.03 -2.90 0.00
CA ILE A 38 5.02 -1.64 0.73
C ILE A 38 6.03 -0.69 0.09
N SER A 39 5.59 0.52 -0.22
CA SER A 39 6.42 1.60 -0.77
C SER A 39 6.53 2.74 0.26
N HIS A 40 7.77 3.14 0.56
CA HIS A 40 8.12 4.23 1.47
C HIS A 40 7.52 4.10 2.89
N ASN A 41 7.13 2.89 3.30
CA ASN A 41 6.40 2.61 4.55
C ASN A 41 5.07 3.37 4.68
N VAL A 42 4.51 3.89 3.58
CA VAL A 42 3.27 4.68 3.60
C VAL A 42 2.24 4.23 2.58
N GLU A 43 2.64 3.51 1.53
CA GLU A 43 1.72 2.92 0.55
C GLU A 43 1.81 1.40 0.60
N GLU A 44 0.67 0.72 0.64
CA GLU A 44 0.56 -0.72 0.55
C GLU A 44 -0.20 -1.12 -0.73
N PHE A 45 0.33 -2.13 -1.41
CA PHE A 45 -0.21 -2.71 -2.63
C PHE A 45 -0.37 -4.21 -2.43
N THR A 46 -1.60 -4.70 -2.47
CA THR A 46 -1.90 -6.14 -2.39
C THR A 46 -2.25 -6.69 -3.78
N TYR A 47 -1.43 -7.62 -4.26
CA TYR A 47 -1.58 -8.27 -5.56
C TYR A 47 -2.02 -9.71 -5.41
N LYS A 48 -2.62 -10.24 -6.46
CA LYS A 48 -3.03 -11.65 -6.50
C LYS A 48 -1.84 -12.62 -6.58
N CYS A 49 -0.76 -12.22 -7.26
CA CYS A 49 0.42 -13.08 -7.42
C CYS A 49 1.68 -12.25 -7.76
N LEU A 50 2.85 -12.91 -7.72
CA LEU A 50 4.12 -12.26 -8.07
C LEU A 50 4.19 -11.80 -9.52
N GLU A 51 3.50 -12.49 -10.43
CA GLU A 51 3.48 -12.08 -11.83
C GLU A 51 2.80 -10.72 -12.00
N ASP A 52 1.75 -10.45 -11.23
CA ASP A 52 1.07 -9.15 -11.22
C ASP A 52 1.98 -8.03 -10.70
N VAL A 53 2.80 -8.29 -9.67
CA VAL A 53 3.85 -7.34 -9.23
C VAL A 53 4.83 -7.05 -10.36
N TYR A 54 5.33 -8.08 -11.04
CA TYR A 54 6.28 -7.92 -12.14
C TYR A 54 5.68 -7.13 -13.30
N ARG A 55 4.45 -7.44 -13.71
CA ARG A 55 3.74 -6.72 -14.77
C ARG A 55 3.51 -5.26 -14.40
N HIS A 56 3.06 -5.01 -13.17
CA HIS A 56 2.78 -3.67 -12.69
C HIS A 56 4.05 -2.82 -12.58
N TYR A 57 5.04 -3.28 -11.82
CA TYR A 57 6.22 -2.49 -11.42
C TYR A 57 7.37 -2.55 -12.43
N VAL A 58 7.61 -3.70 -13.07
CA VAL A 58 8.77 -3.88 -13.97
C VAL A 58 8.41 -3.64 -15.43
N LYS A 59 7.18 -3.97 -15.84
CA LYS A 59 6.72 -3.81 -17.23
C LYS A 59 5.87 -2.59 -17.49
N GLU A 60 5.45 -1.86 -16.46
CA GLU A 60 4.54 -0.71 -16.59
C GLU A 60 3.22 -1.09 -17.26
N GLU A 61 2.77 -2.33 -17.05
CA GLU A 61 1.49 -2.85 -17.53
C GLU A 61 0.38 -2.58 -16.51
N SER A 62 -0.84 -2.44 -17.00
CA SER A 62 -2.00 -2.24 -16.13
C SER A 62 -2.39 -3.55 -15.45
N VAL A 63 -2.52 -3.51 -14.13
CA VAL A 63 -2.87 -4.64 -13.27
C VAL A 63 -3.94 -4.17 -12.28
N THR A 64 -4.82 -5.09 -11.88
CA THR A 64 -5.79 -4.86 -10.81
C THR A 64 -5.18 -5.27 -9.48
N TYR A 65 -5.19 -4.38 -8.48
CA TYR A 65 -4.64 -4.62 -7.15
C TYR A 65 -5.45 -3.87 -6.09
N ARG A 66 -5.27 -4.21 -4.80
CA ARG A 66 -5.82 -3.43 -3.70
C ARG A 66 -4.78 -2.44 -3.18
N TYR A 67 -5.20 -1.20 -2.97
CA TYR A 67 -4.39 -0.11 -2.49
C TYR A 67 -4.87 0.35 -1.12
N SER A 68 -3.94 0.55 -0.19
CA SER A 68 -4.16 1.25 1.08
C SER A 68 -2.98 2.17 1.37
N MET A 69 -3.22 3.19 2.20
CA MET A 69 -2.21 4.18 2.58
C MET A 69 -2.21 4.38 4.09
N LEU A 70 -1.03 4.59 4.68
CA LEU A 70 -0.90 5.05 6.06
C LEU A 70 -1.43 6.49 6.15
N VAL A 71 -2.56 6.66 6.83
CA VAL A 71 -3.22 7.96 6.99
C VAL A 71 -2.57 8.76 8.11
N GLY A 72 -2.09 8.09 9.14
CA GLY A 72 -1.39 8.70 10.26
C GLY A 72 -1.12 7.71 11.39
N GLU A 73 -0.63 8.24 12.49
CA GLU A 73 -0.19 7.46 13.65
C GLU A 73 -0.67 8.09 14.96
N TRP A 74 -1.05 7.23 15.91
CA TRP A 74 -1.22 7.59 17.31
C TRP A 74 0.12 7.52 18.03
N TYR A 75 0.47 8.59 18.72
CA TYR A 75 1.58 8.61 19.67
C TYR A 75 1.16 8.10 21.05
N ASP A 76 2.16 7.85 21.90
CA ASP A 76 1.98 7.34 23.27
C ASP A 76 1.14 8.26 24.16
N ASP A 77 1.01 9.54 23.81
CA ASP A 77 0.21 10.54 24.54
C ASP A 77 -1.22 10.70 23.99
N ASP A 78 -1.67 9.77 23.15
CA ASP A 78 -2.95 9.81 22.43
C ASP A 78 -3.11 11.06 21.54
N THR A 79 -2.00 11.59 21.04
CA THR A 79 -2.03 12.57 19.94
C THR A 79 -2.01 11.83 18.61
N PHE A 80 -2.94 12.15 17.72
CA PHE A 80 -2.94 11.67 16.34
C PHE A 80 -2.11 12.61 15.45
N HIS A 81 -1.21 12.05 14.66
CA HIS A 81 -0.39 12.76 13.68
C HIS A 81 -0.64 12.24 12.27
N THR A 82 -0.70 13.14 11.29
CA THR A 82 -0.76 12.79 9.87
C THR A 82 0.24 13.64 9.10
N ASP A 83 0.96 13.02 8.17
CA ASP A 83 1.89 13.71 7.26
C ASP A 83 1.16 14.39 6.09
N CYS A 84 -0.16 14.20 5.96
CA CYS A 84 -0.98 14.81 4.91
C CYS A 84 -1.89 15.91 5.51
N PRO A 85 -1.55 17.20 5.35
CA PRO A 85 -2.34 18.31 5.90
C PRO A 85 -3.81 18.31 5.44
N ASP A 86 -4.08 17.85 4.21
CA ASP A 86 -5.43 17.80 3.65
C ASP A 86 -6.32 16.78 4.38
N PHE A 87 -5.72 15.78 5.03
CA PHE A 87 -6.43 14.76 5.81
C PHE A 87 -6.62 15.17 7.28
N GLU A 88 -5.93 16.20 7.77
CA GLU A 88 -5.90 16.54 9.20
C GLU A 88 -7.28 16.82 9.78
N GLU A 89 -8.05 17.73 9.16
CA GLU A 89 -9.39 18.10 9.65
C GLU A 89 -10.41 16.95 9.54
N PRO A 90 -10.50 16.22 8.41
CA PRO A 90 -11.32 15.01 8.37
C PRO A 90 -10.92 13.94 9.38
N MET A 91 -9.62 13.72 9.61
CA MET A 91 -9.16 12.73 10.58
C MET A 91 -9.54 13.11 12.00
N LYS A 92 -9.42 14.38 12.41
CA LYS A 92 -9.91 14.83 13.72
C LYS A 92 -11.40 14.54 13.93
N ARG A 93 -12.21 14.58 12.86
CA ARG A 93 -13.65 14.25 12.91
C ARG A 93 -13.88 12.74 13.01
N LEU A 94 -13.15 11.95 12.22
CA LEU A 94 -13.34 10.49 12.09
C LEU A 94 -12.65 9.69 13.20
N LEU A 95 -11.63 10.26 13.83
CA LEU A 95 -10.82 9.68 14.90
C LEU A 95 -10.73 10.64 16.10
N PRO A 96 -11.86 10.95 16.75
CA PRO A 96 -11.84 11.83 17.92
C PRO A 96 -11.17 11.17 19.14
N VAL A 97 -11.01 9.84 19.13
CA VAL A 97 -10.41 9.04 20.22
C VAL A 97 -9.71 7.82 19.60
N ARG A 98 -8.62 7.35 20.21
CA ARG A 98 -7.93 6.12 19.85
C ARG A 98 -8.82 4.89 20.12
N GLU A 99 -8.95 4.03 19.11
CA GLU A 99 -9.84 2.86 19.14
C GLU A 99 -9.09 1.51 19.32
N SER A 100 -7.77 1.48 19.08
CA SER A 100 -6.92 0.27 19.19
C SER A 100 -5.53 0.59 19.76
N ASP A 101 -4.83 -0.44 20.26
CA ASP A 101 -3.43 -0.34 20.70
C ASP A 101 -2.44 -0.21 19.53
N GLU A 102 -2.90 -0.39 18.29
CA GLU A 102 -2.09 -0.13 17.09
C GLU A 102 -1.82 1.37 17.00
N SER A 103 -0.57 1.73 16.70
CA SER A 103 -0.20 3.14 16.48
C SER A 103 -0.60 3.59 15.08
N GLU A 104 -0.37 2.76 14.08
CA GLU A 104 -0.64 3.08 12.68
C GLU A 104 -2.13 3.01 12.35
N VAL A 105 -2.60 3.99 11.59
CA VAL A 105 -3.95 4.04 11.06
C VAL A 105 -3.90 3.99 9.54
N TRP A 106 -4.25 2.84 8.99
CA TRP A 106 -4.30 2.60 7.55
C TRP A 106 -5.68 2.91 6.97
N SER A 107 -5.70 3.35 5.71
CA SER A 107 -6.93 3.52 4.95
C SER A 107 -7.58 2.16 4.66
N ASP A 108 -8.89 2.18 4.41
CA ASP A 108 -9.60 1.03 3.86
C ASP A 108 -8.97 0.63 2.51
N PRO A 109 -8.76 -0.68 2.25
CA PRO A 109 -8.20 -1.14 0.99
C PRO A 109 -9.19 -0.97 -0.17
N VAL A 110 -8.74 -0.39 -1.29
CA VAL A 110 -9.56 -0.10 -2.47
C VAL A 110 -9.01 -0.81 -3.69
N GLU A 111 -9.86 -1.46 -4.47
CA GLU A 111 -9.47 -2.07 -5.74
C GLU A 111 -9.26 -0.98 -6.82
N VAL A 112 -8.09 -1.00 -7.45
CA VAL A 112 -7.71 -0.07 -8.52
C VAL A 112 -7.13 -0.84 -9.70
N THR A 113 -7.18 -0.24 -10.90
CA THR A 113 -6.60 -0.82 -12.12
C THR A 113 -5.83 0.24 -12.88
N CYS A 114 -4.51 0.15 -12.83
CA CYS A 114 -3.57 1.10 -13.46
C CYS A 114 -2.20 0.46 -13.63
N ASN A 115 -1.29 1.14 -14.32
CA ASN A 115 0.14 0.80 -14.28
C ASN A 115 0.85 1.61 -13.18
N TYR A 116 2.09 1.24 -12.86
CA TYR A 116 2.78 1.82 -11.70
C TYR A 116 3.06 3.33 -11.87
N SER A 117 3.46 3.75 -13.07
CA SER A 117 3.75 5.16 -13.38
C SER A 117 2.52 6.07 -13.38
N ASN A 118 1.33 5.55 -13.71
CA ASN A 118 0.06 6.30 -13.69
C ASN A 118 -0.86 5.81 -12.58
N ARG A 119 -0.29 5.35 -11.46
CA ARG A 119 -1.10 4.83 -10.37
C ARG A 119 -1.99 5.90 -9.77
N ILE A 120 -3.19 5.49 -9.39
CA ILE A 120 -4.14 6.31 -8.65
C ILE A 120 -4.01 5.92 -7.17
N THR A 121 -4.05 6.90 -6.28
CA THR A 121 -3.89 6.72 -4.83
C THR A 121 -5.18 7.12 -4.10
N PRO A 122 -6.30 6.41 -4.30
CA PRO A 122 -7.53 6.73 -3.60
C PRO A 122 -7.39 6.39 -2.13
N VAL A 123 -7.75 7.32 -1.24
CA VAL A 123 -7.70 7.09 0.20
C VAL A 123 -9.14 7.01 0.70
N HIS A 124 -9.61 5.79 1.00
CA HIS A 124 -10.93 5.58 1.60
C HIS A 124 -10.76 5.33 3.10
N PHE A 125 -11.50 6.01 3.96
CA PHE A 125 -11.41 5.73 5.39
C PHE A 125 -12.72 6.06 6.11
N LYS A 126 -13.22 5.08 6.88
CA LYS A 126 -14.49 5.18 7.62
C LYS A 126 -15.67 5.64 6.75
N GLY A 127 -15.69 5.20 5.49
CA GLY A 127 -16.74 5.52 4.52
C GLY A 127 -16.64 6.89 3.86
N GLU A 128 -15.59 7.67 4.14
CA GLU A 128 -15.24 8.88 3.39
C GLU A 128 -14.17 8.61 2.33
N ILE A 129 -14.17 9.40 1.27
CA ILE A 129 -13.18 9.34 0.19
C ILE A 129 -12.36 10.64 0.24
N PHE A 130 -11.05 10.50 0.40
CA PHE A 130 -10.10 11.59 0.34
C PHE A 130 -9.41 11.59 -1.03
N ASP A 131 -9.40 12.75 -1.66
CA ASP A 131 -8.64 13.04 -2.87
C ASP A 131 -7.43 13.89 -2.44
N ASP A 132 -6.22 13.48 -2.81
CA ASP A 132 -4.99 14.22 -2.49
C ASP A 132 -4.83 15.49 -3.35
N GLY A 133 -5.86 15.83 -4.14
CA GLY A 133 -5.94 17.07 -4.91
C GLY A 133 -5.05 17.08 -6.14
N LYS A 134 -4.36 15.96 -6.46
CA LYS A 134 -3.57 15.83 -7.68
C LYS A 134 -4.46 15.41 -8.86
N ASN A 135 -5.23 16.37 -9.37
CA ASN A 135 -5.77 16.33 -10.74
C ASN A 135 -4.83 17.02 -11.71
#